data_AF-A0A3C1Z1W1-F1
#
_entry.id   AF-A0A3C1Z1W1-F1
#
_cell.length_a   1.000
_cell.length_b   1.000
_cell.length_c   1.000
_cell.angle_alpha   90.00
_cell.angle_beta   90.00
_cell.angle_gamma   90.00
#
_symmetry.space_group_name_H-M   'P 1'
#
loop_
_entity.id
_entity.type
_entity.pdbx_description
1 polymer ?
#
loop_
_entity_poly.entity_id
_entity_poly.type
_entity_poly.pdbx_seq_one_letter_code
_entity_poly.pdbx_strand_id
1 'polypeptide(L)'
;MKNLAALAPEAINACVACDRAAVADGAIPRTYKELIALGVACTTQCPYCIELRTNSARTLGASEPELAETVLVAAALPAGGAITHGTHALK
;
A
#
# COMPACT_ATOMS: atom_id res chain seq x y z
N MET A 1 9.20 -15.30 3.41
CA MET A 1 9.66 -15.46 2.01
C MET A 1 10.70 -16.57 1.77
N LYS A 2 11.46 -17.05 2.79
CA LYS A 2 12.53 -18.07 2.58
C LYS A 2 12.09 -19.32 1.81
N ASN A 3 10.94 -19.91 2.16
CA ASN A 3 10.45 -21.10 1.48
C ASN A 3 10.02 -20.83 0.04
N LEU A 4 9.36 -19.69 -0.22
CA LEU A 4 8.99 -19.25 -1.58
C LEU A 4 10.23 -19.02 -2.45
N ALA A 5 11.30 -18.46 -1.89
CA ALA A 5 12.56 -18.29 -2.61
C ALA A 5 13.27 -19.61 -2.93
N ALA A 6 13.13 -20.63 -2.06
CA ALA A 6 13.68 -21.95 -2.33
C ALA A 6 12.85 -22.74 -3.37
N LEU A 7 11.52 -22.61 -3.33
CA LEU A 7 10.60 -23.42 -4.14
C LEU A 7 10.22 -22.78 -5.48
N ALA A 8 10.20 -21.45 -5.56
CA ALA A 8 9.83 -20.69 -6.76
C ALA A 8 10.72 -19.43 -6.92
N PRO A 9 12.04 -19.62 -7.11
CA PRO A 9 13.01 -18.53 -7.10
C PRO A 9 12.76 -17.49 -8.21
N GLU A 10 12.43 -17.93 -9.42
CA GLU A 10 12.18 -17.03 -10.55
C GLU A 10 11.01 -16.08 -10.27
N ALA A 11 9.87 -16.64 -9.87
CA ALA A 11 8.66 -15.87 -9.59
C ALA A 11 8.85 -14.88 -8.44
N ILE A 12 9.46 -15.31 -7.31
CA ILE A 12 9.64 -14.40 -6.18
C ILE A 12 10.63 -13.28 -6.50
N ASN A 13 11.68 -13.56 -7.27
CA ASN A 13 12.66 -12.55 -7.66
C ASN A 13 12.04 -11.52 -8.59
N ALA A 14 11.20 -11.95 -9.55
CA ALA A 14 10.44 -11.05 -10.40
C ALA A 14 9.49 -10.16 -9.59
N CYS A 15 8.74 -10.73 -8.64
CA CYS A 15 7.84 -9.97 -7.77
C CYS A 15 8.60 -8.93 -6.92
N VAL A 16 9.72 -9.31 -6.31
CA VAL A 16 10.54 -8.39 -5.50
C VAL A 16 11.18 -7.30 -6.37
N ALA A 17 11.63 -7.63 -7.59
CA ALA A 17 12.16 -6.65 -8.52
C ALA A 17 11.09 -5.63 -8.95
N CYS A 18 9.88 -6.11 -9.24
CA CYS A 18 8.73 -5.26 -9.55
C CYS A 18 8.39 -4.32 -8.39
N ASP A 19 8.29 -4.84 -7.16
CA ASP A 19 8.02 -4.04 -5.97
C ASP A 19 9.04 -2.92 -5.79
N ARG A 20 10.34 -3.25 -5.86
CA ARG A 20 11.44 -2.28 -5.74
C ARG A 20 11.40 -1.21 -6.83
N ALA A 21 11.14 -1.61 -8.07
CA ALA A 21 11.06 -0.70 -9.20
C ALA A 21 9.84 0.23 -9.09
N ALA A 22 8.69 -0.31 -8.64
CA ALA A 22 7.45 0.46 -8.48
C ALA A 22 7.63 1.61 -7.49
N VAL A 23 8.26 1.36 -6.34
CA VAL A 23 8.52 2.36 -5.31
C VAL A 23 9.85 3.13 -5.49
N ALA A 24 10.61 2.87 -6.55
CA ALA A 24 11.82 3.65 -6.83
C ALA A 24 11.50 5.13 -7.08
N ASP A 25 12.45 6.02 -6.83
CA ASP A 25 12.28 7.46 -7.06
C ASP A 25 12.07 7.76 -8.56
N GLY A 26 11.37 8.85 -8.86
CA GLY A 26 11.05 9.24 -10.24
C GLY A 26 10.15 10.47 -10.29
N ALA A 27 9.27 10.56 -11.29
CA ALA A 27 8.33 11.69 -11.42
C ALA A 27 7.43 11.88 -10.19
N ILE A 28 7.11 10.79 -9.48
CA ILE A 28 6.53 10.82 -8.14
C ILE A 28 7.67 10.50 -7.17
N PRO A 29 8.00 11.39 -6.22
CA PRO A 29 9.00 11.13 -5.22
C PRO A 29 8.70 9.85 -4.43
N ARG A 30 9.75 9.12 -4.08
CA ARG A 30 9.63 7.83 -3.39
C ARG A 30 8.78 7.89 -2.12
N THR A 31 8.87 8.97 -1.34
CA THR A 31 8.05 9.18 -0.13
C THR A 31 6.56 9.08 -0.45
N TYR A 32 6.09 9.77 -1.50
CA TYR A 32 4.68 9.73 -1.89
C TYR A 32 4.27 8.36 -2.45
N LYS A 33 5.17 7.66 -3.15
CA LYS A 33 4.89 6.28 -3.60
C LYS A 33 4.70 5.32 -2.42
N GLU A 34 5.47 5.46 -1.35
CA GLU A 34 5.30 4.66 -0.14
C GLU A 34 4.00 5.01 0.61
N LEU A 35 3.59 6.28 0.63
CA LEU A 35 2.27 6.69 1.15
C LEU A 35 1.11 6.11 0.31
N ILE A 36 1.21 6.14 -1.01
CA ILE A 36 0.23 5.47 -1.90
C ILE A 36 0.17 3.96 -1.58
N ALA A 37 1.33 3.32 -1.47
CA ALA A 37 1.41 1.90 -1.13
C ALA A 37 0.86 1.59 0.28
N LEU A 38 1.05 2.48 1.25
CA LEU A 38 0.42 2.38 2.57
C LEU A 38 -1.11 2.45 2.45
N GLY A 39 -1.64 3.39 1.67
CA GLY A 39 -3.08 3.48 1.42
C GLY A 39 -3.66 2.19 0.84
N VAL A 40 -2.99 1.62 -0.16
CA VAL A 40 -3.37 0.31 -0.72
C VAL A 40 -3.28 -0.80 0.33
N ALA A 41 -2.24 -0.81 1.16
CA ALA A 41 -2.07 -1.80 2.22
C ALA A 41 -3.19 -1.72 3.28
N CYS A 42 -3.69 -0.52 3.59
CA CYS A 42 -4.85 -0.33 4.46
C CYS A 42 -6.13 -0.92 3.83
N THR A 43 -6.35 -0.71 2.52
CA THR A 43 -7.51 -1.27 1.81
C THR A 43 -7.45 -2.78 1.66
N THR A 44 -6.26 -3.36 1.40
CA THR A 44 -6.08 -4.82 1.32
C THR A 44 -5.94 -5.49 2.68
N GLN A 45 -5.90 -4.70 3.76
CA GLN A 45 -5.84 -5.16 5.16
C GLN A 45 -4.65 -6.10 5.44
N CYS A 46 -3.52 -5.87 4.75
CA CYS A 46 -2.30 -6.66 4.94
C CYS A 46 -1.45 -6.06 6.08
N PRO A 47 -1.40 -6.66 7.29
CA PRO A 47 -0.69 -6.06 8.43
C PRO A 47 0.81 -5.90 8.18
N TYR A 48 1.45 -6.88 7.52
CA TYR A 48 2.86 -6.80 7.15
C TYR A 48 3.15 -5.69 6.14
N CYS A 49 2.22 -5.47 5.21
CA CYS A 49 2.35 -4.43 4.20
C CYS A 49 2.18 -3.05 4.85
N ILE A 50 1.22 -2.90 5.77
CA ILE A 50 1.01 -1.67 6.53
C ILE A 50 2.29 -1.30 7.29
N GLU A 51 2.86 -2.24 8.05
CA GLU A 51 4.09 -2.00 8.79
C GLU A 51 5.26 -1.65 7.87
N LEU A 52 5.47 -2.44 6.81
CA LEU A 52 6.57 -2.23 5.87
C LEU A 52 6.52 -0.85 5.22
N ARG A 53 5.35 -0.43 4.72
CA ARG A 53 5.17 0.84 4.02
C ARG A 53 5.22 2.03 4.97
N THR A 54 4.66 1.90 6.18
CA THR A 54 4.78 2.92 7.23
C THR A 54 6.24 3.18 7.58
N ASN A 55 7.03 2.12 7.81
CA ASN A 55 8.45 2.25 8.17
C ASN A 55 9.28 2.81 7.01
N SER A 56 9.00 2.41 5.77
CA SER A 56 9.67 2.96 4.58
C SER A 56 9.39 4.46 4.42
N ALA A 57 8.12 4.86 4.50
CA ALA A 57 7.70 6.25 4.41
C ALA A 57 8.34 7.13 5.50
N ARG A 58 8.34 6.67 6.76
CA ARG A 58 9.02 7.37 7.89
C ARG A 58 10.51 7.55 7.64
N THR A 59 11.17 6.50 7.14
CA THR A 59 12.62 6.56 6.81
C THR A 59 12.92 7.60 5.73
N LEU A 60 11.94 7.88 4.86
CA LEU A 60 12.02 8.88 3.80
C LEU A 60 11.51 10.27 4.22
N GLY A 61 11.25 10.46 5.52
CA GLY A 61 10.86 11.75 6.08
C GLY A 61 9.35 12.04 6.07
N ALA A 62 8.50 11.06 5.78
CA ALA A 62 7.06 11.24 5.92
C ALA A 62 6.69 11.53 7.38
N SER A 63 5.88 12.56 7.57
CA SER A 63 5.41 13.03 8.86
C SER A 63 4.20 12.22 9.37
N GLU A 64 3.98 12.22 10.69
CA GLU A 64 2.81 11.57 11.28
C GLU A 64 1.46 12.11 10.73
N PRO A 65 1.30 13.43 10.46
CA PRO A 65 0.12 13.94 9.75
C PRO A 65 -0.07 13.33 8.36
N GLU A 66 0.98 13.19 7.54
CA GLU A 66 0.87 12.57 6.21
C GLU A 66 0.44 11.11 6.29
N LEU A 67 0.95 10.36 7.28
CA LEU A 67 0.52 8.98 7.53
C LEU A 67 -0.96 8.92 7.94
N ALA A 68 -1.39 9.80 8.85
CA ALA A 68 -2.77 9.86 9.30
C ALA A 68 -3.74 10.22 8.17
N GLU A 69 -3.41 11.23 7.35
CA GLU A 69 -4.18 11.61 6.18
C GLU A 69 -4.27 10.47 5.17
N THR A 70 -3.16 9.76 4.93
CA THR A 70 -3.13 8.59 4.05
C THR A 70 -4.11 7.50 4.50
N VAL A 71 -4.15 7.18 5.79
CA VAL A 71 -5.08 6.19 6.36
C VAL A 71 -6.54 6.63 6.20
N LEU A 72 -6.84 7.90 6.48
CA LEU A 72 -8.19 8.43 6.34
C LEU A 72 -8.67 8.46 4.89
N VAL A 73 -7.80 8.82 3.95
CA VAL A 73 -8.07 8.72 2.51
C VAL A 73 -8.37 7.26 2.15
N ALA A 74 -7.53 6.31 2.56
CA ALA A 74 -7.73 4.90 2.28
C ALA A 74 -9.04 4.33 2.86
N ALA A 75 -9.50 4.85 4.00
CA ALA A 75 -10.77 4.46 4.63
C ALA A 75 -12.00 5.05 3.93
N ALA A 76 -11.89 6.27 3.38
CA ALA A 76 -13.00 6.96 2.73
C ALA A 76 -13.49 6.23 1.47
N LEU A 77 -12.59 5.60 0.71
CA LEU A 77 -12.91 4.95 -0.57
C LEU A 77 -13.83 3.73 -0.39
N PRO A 78 -13.52 2.73 0.46
CA PRO A 78 -14.43 1.61 0.73
C PRO A 78 -15.75 2.05 1.35
N ALA A 79 -15.75 3.07 2.22
CA ALA A 79 -16.97 3.61 2.81
C ALA A 79 -17.90 4.21 1.76
N GLY A 80 -17.38 5.05 0.86
CA GLY A 80 -18.14 5.59 -0.27
C GLY A 80 -18.63 4.50 -1.24
N GLY A 81 -17.80 3.47 -1.45
CA GLY A 81 -18.17 2.27 -2.19
C GLY A 81 -19.40 1.59 -1.59
N ALA A 82 -19.39 1.30 -0.28
CA ALA A 82 -20.51 0.67 0.41
C ALA A 82 -21.81 1.49 0.33
N ILE A 83 -21.73 2.81 0.52
CA ILE A 83 -22.88 3.72 0.40
C ILE A 83 -23.49 3.65 -1.01
N THR A 84 -22.64 3.71 -2.04
CA THR A 84 -23.09 3.66 -3.43
C THR A 84 -23.72 2.30 -3.76
N HIS A 85 -23.12 1.20 -3.31
CA HIS A 85 -23.69 -0.14 -3.48
C HIS A 85 -25.03 -0.31 -2.73
N GLY A 86 -25.22 0.40 -1.62
CA GLY A 86 -26.47 0.43 -0.87
C GLY A 86 -27.67 0.84 -1.74
N THR A 87 -27.48 1.65 -2.78
CA THR A 87 -28.55 2.01 -3.73
C THR A 87 -29.09 0.81 -4.50
N HIS A 88 -28.30 -0.26 -4.67
CA HIS A 88 -28.78 -1.51 -5.26
C HIS A 88 -29.54 -2.38 -4.26
N ALA A 89 -29.23 -2.25 -2.96
CA ALA A 89 -29.86 -3.02 -1.88
C ALA A 89 -31.19 -2.40 -1.40
N LEU A 90 -31.32 -1.08 -1.46
CA LEU A 90 -32.48 -0.31 -0.97
C LEU A 90 -33.52 -0.04 -2.07
N LYS A 91 -33.76 -1.01 -2.94
CA LYS A 91 -34.83 -0.94 -3.95
C LYS A 91 -36.21 -1.22 -3.33
#